data_AF-H2BNU5-F1
#
_entry.id   AF-H2BNU5-F1
#
_cell.length_a   1.000
_cell.length_b   1.000
_cell.length_c   1.000
_cell.angle_alpha   90.00
_cell.angle_beta   90.00
_cell.angle_gamma   90.00
#
_symmetry.space_group_name_H-M   'P 1'
#
loop_
_entity.id
_entity.type
_entity.pdbx_description
1 polymer ?
#
loop_
_entity_poly.entity_id
_entity_poly.type
_entity_poly.pdbx_seq_one_letter_code
_entity_poly.pdbx_strand_id
1 'polypeptide(L)'
;SAPALTATQRRMLAELGAEGSTCLTPDEAAVLRELSFHTPATPRDTVLFTDPNKDPDDVVAYTICKQLQVAGFVRLTDVAVTLGNASVREERARLAKGVFNRLQLPDVRVSRGQDYPMSAKQDKDHAKFLQEGQALRAESAEICDNSLQALHERLMQAPQGLSMVVIAGMTDAHALVDAHPALVRERVKSIAIMGGVEPARDTDGHVQPDARAYNNATDLDAARGLYRKAQQLQIPLRIVTKEAAYKTAVSPSFYEGLAKSRHSVGRYLEDVQKNALNGLWD
;
A
#
# COMPACT_ATOMS: atom_id res chain seq x y z
N SER A 1 -24.85 -35.84 1.18
CA SER A 1 -24.06 -34.60 1.03
C SER A 1 -22.60 -34.94 1.24
N ALA A 2 -21.72 -34.62 0.28
CA ALA A 2 -20.29 -34.86 0.45
C ALA A 2 -19.72 -33.96 1.56
N PRO A 3 -18.78 -34.45 2.38
CA PRO A 3 -18.16 -33.65 3.44
C PRO A 3 -17.36 -32.47 2.86
N ALA A 4 -17.33 -31.36 3.59
CA ALA A 4 -16.58 -30.17 3.20
C ALA A 4 -15.07 -30.43 3.25
N LEU A 5 -14.33 -29.93 2.25
CA LEU A 5 -12.89 -30.12 2.12
C LEU A 5 -12.12 -29.35 3.21
N THR A 6 -11.14 -30.03 3.81
CA THR A 6 -10.18 -29.44 4.75
C THR A 6 -9.25 -28.45 4.05
N ALA A 7 -8.60 -27.56 4.81
CA ALA A 7 -7.65 -26.58 4.26
C ALA A 7 -6.49 -27.25 3.50
N THR A 8 -6.01 -28.40 4.00
CA THR A 8 -4.97 -29.20 3.35
C THR A 8 -5.44 -29.79 2.03
N GLN A 9 -6.68 -30.29 1.96
CA GLN A 9 -7.26 -30.83 0.72
C GLN A 9 -7.51 -29.74 -0.32
N ARG A 10 -7.93 -28.54 0.10
CA ARG A 10 -8.03 -27.38 -0.79
C ARG A 10 -6.67 -26.95 -1.35
N ARG A 11 -5.63 -26.98 -0.51
CA ARG A 11 -4.25 -26.70 -0.94
C ARG A 11 -3.75 -27.75 -1.95
N MET A 12 -4.01 -29.04 -1.70
CA MET A 12 -3.72 -30.11 -2.65
C MET A 12 -4.50 -29.97 -3.96
N LEU A 13 -5.79 -29.62 -3.91
CA LEU A 13 -6.60 -29.42 -5.11
C LEU A 13 -6.17 -28.19 -5.91
N ALA A 14 -5.69 -27.14 -5.24
CA ALA A 14 -5.06 -25.99 -5.88
C ALA A 14 -3.72 -26.35 -6.52
N GLU A 15 -2.90 -27.17 -5.87
CA GLU A 15 -1.65 -27.72 -6.42
C GLU A 15 -1.90 -28.68 -7.61
N LEU A 16 -3.05 -29.36 -7.62
CA LEU A 16 -3.50 -30.27 -8.69
C LEU A 16 -4.38 -29.58 -9.75
N GLY A 17 -4.59 -28.26 -9.66
CA GLY A 17 -5.32 -27.46 -10.65
C GLY A 17 -6.82 -27.79 -10.79
N ALA A 18 -7.44 -28.39 -9.77
CA ALA A 18 -8.77 -29.00 -9.88
C ALA A 18 -9.94 -28.15 -9.33
N GLU A 19 -9.72 -26.92 -8.86
CA GLU A 19 -10.82 -26.01 -8.48
C GLU A 19 -10.81 -24.73 -9.33
N GLY A 20 -11.76 -24.65 -10.27
CA GLY A 20 -12.27 -23.39 -10.83
C GLY A 20 -11.36 -22.69 -11.85
N SER A 21 -11.76 -22.74 -13.12
CA SER A 21 -11.12 -22.02 -14.23
C SER A 21 -10.97 -20.51 -13.98
N THR A 22 -9.79 -20.10 -13.54
CA THR A 22 -9.20 -18.79 -13.83
C THR A 22 -7.74 -19.06 -14.21
N CYS A 23 -7.52 -19.19 -15.52
CA CYS A 23 -6.30 -19.78 -16.06
C CYS A 23 -5.18 -18.75 -16.04
N LEU A 24 -4.40 -18.72 -14.95
CA LEU A 24 -3.03 -18.23 -15.04
C LEU A 24 -2.38 -18.92 -16.24
N THR A 25 -1.66 -18.16 -17.04
CA THR A 25 -0.81 -18.74 -18.08
C THR A 25 0.21 -19.69 -17.46
N PRO A 26 0.75 -20.66 -18.21
CA PRO A 26 1.78 -21.57 -17.69
C PRO A 26 2.97 -20.83 -17.05
N ASP A 27 3.37 -19.70 -17.63
CA ASP A 27 4.48 -18.88 -17.14
C ASP A 27 4.12 -18.13 -15.86
N GLU A 28 2.92 -17.53 -15.77
CA GLU A 28 2.42 -16.92 -14.54
C GLU A 28 2.31 -17.94 -13.39
N ALA A 29 1.84 -19.15 -13.70
CA ALA A 29 1.79 -20.23 -12.72
C ALA A 29 3.20 -20.69 -12.31
N ALA A 30 4.15 -20.73 -13.24
CA ALA A 30 5.53 -21.11 -12.96
C ALA A 30 6.23 -20.10 -12.04
N VAL A 31 6.11 -18.80 -12.29
CA VAL A 31 6.73 -17.76 -11.44
C VAL A 31 6.11 -17.73 -10.04
N LEU A 32 4.81 -17.98 -9.90
CA LEU A 32 4.17 -18.07 -8.58
C LEU A 32 4.61 -19.33 -7.80
N ARG A 33 4.81 -20.47 -8.49
CA ARG A 33 5.41 -21.66 -7.89
C ARG A 33 6.86 -21.39 -7.46
N GLU A 34 7.66 -20.77 -8.32
CA GLU A 34 9.02 -20.38 -7.97
C GLU A 34 9.05 -19.50 -6.71
N LEU A 35 8.21 -18.45 -6.69
CA LEU A 35 8.09 -17.56 -5.54
C LEU A 35 7.79 -18.32 -4.25
N SER A 36 6.91 -19.33 -4.29
CA SER A 36 6.53 -20.11 -3.10
C SER A 36 7.68 -20.88 -2.43
N PHE A 37 8.77 -21.18 -3.15
CA PHE A 37 9.98 -21.75 -2.55
C PHE A 37 10.73 -20.75 -1.68
N HIS A 38 10.40 -19.46 -1.78
CA HIS A 38 10.99 -18.36 -1.04
C HIS A 38 10.07 -17.81 0.06
N THR A 39 8.95 -18.48 0.36
CA THR A 39 8.06 -18.09 1.45
C THR A 39 8.81 -18.10 2.79
N PRO A 40 8.77 -17.00 3.57
CA PRO A 40 9.43 -16.95 4.87
C PRO A 40 8.77 -17.89 5.88
N ALA A 41 9.51 -18.32 6.90
CA ALA A 41 8.98 -19.18 7.96
C ALA A 41 7.79 -18.56 8.72
N THR A 42 7.80 -17.23 8.84
CA THR A 42 6.69 -16.45 9.43
C THR A 42 6.37 -15.26 8.52
N PRO A 43 5.08 -14.98 8.25
CA PRO A 43 4.69 -13.79 7.50
C PRO A 43 5.21 -12.52 8.19
N ARG A 44 5.61 -11.53 7.38
CA ARG A 44 6.05 -10.23 7.90
C ARG A 44 4.86 -9.31 8.17
N ASP A 45 4.63 -8.99 9.44
CA ASP A 45 3.72 -7.90 9.80
C ASP A 45 4.16 -6.62 9.10
N THR A 46 3.20 -5.98 8.43
CA THR A 46 3.44 -4.83 7.56
C THR A 46 2.41 -3.74 7.83
N VAL A 47 2.89 -2.51 7.94
CA VAL A 47 2.09 -1.29 7.98
C VAL A 47 2.27 -0.55 6.65
N LEU A 48 1.17 -0.07 6.09
CA LEU A 48 1.14 0.62 4.81
C LEU A 48 0.72 2.09 4.96
N PHE A 49 1.41 2.99 4.25
CA PHE A 49 1.05 4.40 4.12
C PHE A 49 0.72 4.69 2.66
N THR A 50 -0.47 5.19 2.38
CA THR A 50 -1.10 5.13 1.04
C THR A 50 -2.08 6.29 0.80
N ASP A 51 -2.37 6.63 -0.45
CA ASP A 51 -3.26 7.72 -0.87
C ASP A 51 -4.18 7.33 -2.04
N PRO A 52 -4.98 6.25 -1.88
CA PRO A 52 -5.66 5.60 -2.98
C PRO A 52 -6.69 6.48 -3.67
N ASN A 53 -7.08 6.10 -4.89
CA ASN A 53 -8.15 6.70 -5.69
C ASN A 53 -7.84 8.10 -6.24
N LYS A 54 -6.55 8.45 -6.38
CA LYS A 54 -6.07 9.48 -7.30
C LYS A 54 -5.76 8.89 -8.69
N ASP A 55 -5.28 7.65 -8.69
CA ASP A 55 -4.85 6.79 -9.79
C ASP A 55 -4.98 5.31 -9.33
N PRO A 56 -4.61 4.30 -10.15
CA PRO A 56 -4.85 2.90 -9.80
C PRO A 56 -3.78 2.25 -8.92
N ASP A 57 -2.64 2.90 -8.67
CA ASP A 57 -1.41 2.24 -8.18
C ASP A 57 -1.59 1.63 -6.79
N ASP A 58 -2.17 2.35 -5.83
CA ASP A 58 -2.40 1.86 -4.47
C ASP A 58 -3.33 0.63 -4.44
N VAL A 59 -4.38 0.63 -5.25
CA VAL A 59 -5.37 -0.45 -5.27
C VAL A 59 -4.79 -1.71 -5.95
N VAL A 60 -3.90 -1.54 -6.93
CA VAL A 60 -3.07 -2.64 -7.45
C VAL A 60 -2.17 -3.19 -6.33
N ALA A 61 -1.52 -2.32 -5.55
CA ALA A 61 -0.69 -2.73 -4.42
C ALA A 61 -1.49 -3.53 -3.37
N TYR A 62 -2.72 -3.12 -3.05
CA TYR A 62 -3.62 -3.86 -2.16
C TYR A 62 -3.96 -5.26 -2.72
N THR A 63 -4.22 -5.34 -4.02
CA THR A 63 -4.59 -6.57 -4.71
C THR A 63 -3.43 -7.58 -4.71
N ILE A 64 -2.21 -7.12 -4.98
CA ILE A 64 -1.00 -7.96 -4.89
C ILE A 64 -0.73 -8.35 -3.43
N CYS A 65 -0.88 -7.41 -2.49
CA CYS A 65 -0.71 -7.66 -1.07
C CYS A 65 -1.65 -8.76 -0.55
N LYS A 66 -2.90 -8.79 -1.02
CA LYS A 66 -3.83 -9.90 -0.73
C LYS A 66 -3.22 -11.25 -1.07
N GLN A 67 -2.70 -11.41 -2.28
CA GLN A 67 -2.14 -12.69 -2.70
C GLN A 67 -0.85 -13.03 -1.94
N LEU A 68 0.00 -12.03 -1.67
CA LEU A 68 1.20 -12.22 -0.84
C LEU A 68 0.85 -12.64 0.60
N GLN A 69 -0.26 -12.15 1.15
CA GLN A 69 -0.74 -12.55 2.47
C GLN A 69 -1.29 -13.98 2.45
N VAL A 70 -2.05 -14.36 1.42
CA VAL A 70 -2.52 -15.75 1.24
C VAL A 70 -1.33 -16.72 1.10
N ALA A 71 -0.28 -16.30 0.40
CA ALA A 71 0.95 -17.08 0.22
C ALA A 71 1.91 -17.04 1.43
N GLY A 72 1.56 -16.33 2.52
CA GLY A 72 2.32 -16.33 3.77
C GLY A 72 3.56 -15.42 3.79
N PHE A 73 3.71 -14.50 2.83
CA PHE A 73 4.86 -13.57 2.80
C PHE A 73 4.69 -12.42 3.78
N VAL A 74 3.50 -11.82 3.79
CA VAL A 74 3.19 -10.62 4.54
C VAL A 74 1.91 -10.80 5.32
N ARG A 75 1.74 -10.00 6.37
CA ARG A 75 0.45 -9.79 7.02
C ARG A 75 0.24 -8.30 7.14
N LEU A 76 -0.65 -7.75 6.31
CA LEU A 76 -1.02 -6.35 6.39
C LEU A 76 -1.90 -6.15 7.61
N THR A 77 -1.44 -5.35 8.58
CA THR A 77 -2.17 -5.14 9.84
C THR A 77 -2.86 -3.79 9.86
N ASP A 78 -2.13 -2.73 9.50
CA ASP A 78 -2.60 -1.37 9.61
C ASP A 78 -2.26 -0.57 8.35
N VAL A 79 -3.16 0.35 8.02
CA VAL A 79 -3.05 1.24 6.88
C VAL A 79 -3.34 2.66 7.35
N ALA A 80 -2.42 3.59 7.08
CA ALA A 80 -2.62 5.01 7.30
C ALA A 80 -2.81 5.73 5.97
N VAL A 81 -3.90 6.48 5.84
CA VAL A 81 -4.30 7.09 4.57
C VAL A 81 -4.09 8.59 4.58
N THR A 82 -3.35 9.09 3.59
CA THR A 82 -2.99 10.51 3.45
C THR A 82 -3.60 11.15 2.18
N LEU A 83 -3.11 12.33 1.81
CA LEU A 83 -3.44 13.13 0.62
C LEU A 83 -4.82 13.81 0.63
N GLY A 84 -4.79 15.13 0.73
CA GLY A 84 -5.95 16.02 0.75
C GLY A 84 -6.27 16.51 2.16
N ASN A 85 -7.31 17.33 2.29
CA ASN A 85 -7.81 17.76 3.60
C ASN A 85 -8.46 16.59 4.37
N ALA A 86 -8.85 16.82 5.62
CA ALA A 86 -9.40 15.79 6.50
C ALA A 86 -10.59 15.01 5.88
N SER A 87 -11.50 15.70 5.18
CA SER A 87 -12.65 15.05 4.53
C SER A 87 -12.20 14.19 3.35
N VAL A 88 -11.27 14.66 2.51
CA VAL A 88 -10.74 13.85 1.40
C VAL A 88 -10.00 12.62 1.91
N ARG A 89 -9.18 12.75 2.96
CA ARG A 89 -8.48 11.60 3.57
C ARG A 89 -9.45 10.60 4.19
N GLU A 90 -10.56 11.06 4.78
CA GLU A 90 -11.64 10.17 5.24
C GLU A 90 -12.23 9.37 4.08
N GLU A 91 -12.54 10.02 2.96
CA GLU A 91 -13.09 9.35 1.79
C GLU A 91 -12.12 8.33 1.17
N ARG A 92 -10.82 8.65 1.13
CA ARG A 92 -9.78 7.69 0.72
C ARG A 92 -9.66 6.52 1.71
N ALA A 93 -9.75 6.78 3.01
CA ALA A 93 -9.70 5.73 4.04
C ALA A 93 -10.89 4.78 3.93
N ARG A 94 -12.10 5.32 3.73
CA ARG A 94 -13.31 4.52 3.49
C ARG A 94 -13.19 3.69 2.23
N LEU A 95 -12.63 4.26 1.16
CA LEU A 95 -12.35 3.51 -0.07
C LEU A 95 -11.36 2.37 0.18
N ALA A 96 -10.23 2.64 0.84
CA ALA A 96 -9.25 1.61 1.17
C ALA A 96 -9.89 0.47 1.97
N LYS A 97 -10.64 0.80 3.03
CA LYS A 97 -11.34 -0.18 3.85
C LYS A 97 -12.32 -1.02 3.05
N GLY A 98 -13.13 -0.39 2.20
CA GLY A 98 -14.11 -1.10 1.39
C GLY A 98 -13.49 -1.95 0.28
N VAL A 99 -12.30 -1.58 -0.23
CA VAL A 99 -11.48 -2.44 -1.10
C VAL A 99 -10.95 -3.64 -0.34
N PHE A 100 -10.35 -3.45 0.85
CA PHE A 100 -9.87 -4.58 1.67
C PHE A 100 -10.99 -5.54 2.04
N ASN A 101 -12.18 -5.05 2.39
CA ASN A 101 -13.35 -5.88 2.65
C ASN A 101 -13.70 -6.76 1.43
N ARG A 102 -13.72 -6.18 0.22
CA ARG A 102 -13.97 -6.92 -1.04
C ARG A 102 -12.87 -7.91 -1.39
N LEU A 103 -11.62 -7.59 -1.05
CA LEU A 103 -10.48 -8.50 -1.15
C LEU A 103 -10.45 -9.55 -0.03
N GLN A 104 -11.48 -9.63 0.83
CA GLN A 104 -11.53 -10.55 1.98
C GLN A 104 -10.34 -10.36 2.94
N LEU A 105 -10.03 -9.11 3.25
CA LEU A 105 -9.06 -8.68 4.26
C LEU A 105 -9.75 -7.77 5.31
N PRO A 106 -10.84 -8.24 5.95
CA PRO A 106 -11.65 -7.40 6.84
C PRO A 106 -10.89 -6.95 8.09
N ASP A 107 -9.86 -7.68 8.52
CA ASP A 107 -9.12 -7.40 9.74
C ASP A 107 -8.07 -6.28 9.58
N VAL A 108 -7.85 -5.78 8.36
CA VAL A 108 -6.96 -4.65 8.13
C VAL A 108 -7.58 -3.40 8.76
N ARG A 109 -6.86 -2.82 9.73
CA ARG A 109 -7.24 -1.57 10.39
C ARG A 109 -6.84 -0.40 9.50
N VAL A 110 -7.82 0.36 9.03
CA VAL A 110 -7.59 1.53 8.19
C VAL A 110 -7.84 2.78 9.00
N SER A 111 -6.87 3.69 8.99
CA SER A 111 -6.94 4.95 9.74
C SER A 111 -6.74 6.15 8.82
N ARG A 112 -7.52 7.21 9.05
CA ARG A 112 -7.31 8.51 8.42
C ARG A 112 -6.05 9.16 9.00
N GLY A 113 -5.21 9.70 8.12
CA GLY A 113 -4.01 10.44 8.47
C GLY A 113 -4.27 11.84 9.01
N GLN A 114 -3.26 12.40 9.67
CA GLN A 114 -3.30 13.75 10.24
C GLN A 114 -3.21 14.85 9.19
N ASP A 115 -3.51 16.10 9.60
CA ASP A 115 -3.35 17.26 8.73
C ASP A 115 -1.87 17.57 8.45
N TYR A 116 -1.63 18.16 7.29
CA TYR A 116 -0.31 18.61 6.86
C TYR A 116 -0.43 19.94 6.08
N PRO A 117 0.64 20.74 5.99
CA PRO A 117 0.61 22.00 5.26
C PRO A 117 0.35 21.80 3.77
N MET A 118 -0.62 22.54 3.23
CA MET A 118 -0.93 22.56 1.79
C MET A 118 -0.98 23.99 1.26
N SER A 119 -0.26 24.26 0.18
CA SER A 119 -0.49 25.46 -0.63
C SER A 119 -1.84 25.38 -1.36
N ALA A 120 -2.36 26.51 -1.84
CA ALA A 120 -3.61 26.53 -2.61
C ALA A 120 -3.57 25.63 -3.87
N LYS A 121 -2.39 25.49 -4.49
CA LYS A 121 -2.19 24.57 -5.62
C LYS A 121 -2.28 23.11 -5.17
N GLN A 122 -1.64 22.77 -4.04
CA GLN A 122 -1.70 21.43 -3.47
C GLN A 122 -3.11 21.08 -3.01
N ASP A 123 -3.84 22.00 -2.37
CA ASP A 123 -5.22 21.74 -1.94
C ASP A 123 -6.11 21.29 -3.12
N LYS A 124 -5.98 21.95 -4.28
CA LYS A 124 -6.67 21.55 -5.51
C LYS A 124 -6.22 20.19 -6.05
N ASP A 125 -4.91 19.94 -6.17
CA ASP A 125 -4.39 18.68 -6.71
C ASP A 125 -4.66 17.48 -5.79
N HIS A 126 -4.45 17.67 -4.49
CA HIS A 126 -4.60 16.65 -3.46
C HIS A 126 -6.07 16.31 -3.19
N ALA A 127 -7.01 17.20 -3.55
CA ALA A 127 -8.45 16.94 -3.51
C ALA A 127 -8.96 16.02 -4.63
N LYS A 128 -8.13 15.68 -5.64
CA LYS A 128 -8.55 14.80 -6.75
C LYS A 128 -8.99 13.43 -6.22
N PHE A 129 -10.24 13.08 -6.46
CA PHE A 129 -10.82 11.78 -6.08
C PHE A 129 -11.63 11.23 -7.26
N LEU A 130 -11.27 10.06 -7.76
CA LEU A 130 -11.92 9.45 -8.92
C LEU A 130 -13.34 8.96 -8.57
N GLN A 131 -14.30 9.19 -9.47
CA GLN A 131 -15.72 8.91 -9.21
C GLN A 131 -16.00 7.41 -9.14
N GLU A 132 -15.24 6.60 -9.88
CA GLU A 132 -15.28 5.14 -9.93
C GLU A 132 -15.12 4.52 -8.54
N GLY A 133 -14.37 5.18 -7.66
CA GLY A 133 -14.13 4.72 -6.29
C GLY A 133 -15.30 4.92 -5.33
N GLN A 134 -16.29 5.76 -5.67
CA GLN A 134 -17.35 6.15 -4.74
C GLN A 134 -18.18 4.96 -4.23
N ALA A 135 -18.45 3.99 -5.12
CA ALA A 135 -19.22 2.78 -4.81
C ALA A 135 -18.44 1.73 -4.01
N LEU A 136 -17.11 1.89 -3.88
CA LEU A 136 -16.26 0.97 -3.13
C LEU A 136 -16.10 1.38 -1.66
N ARG A 137 -16.50 2.59 -1.27
CA ARG A 137 -16.35 3.09 0.09
C ARG A 137 -17.07 2.20 1.12
N ALA A 138 -16.41 1.97 2.24
CA ALA A 138 -16.97 1.42 3.46
C ALA A 138 -17.73 2.51 4.27
N GLU A 139 -18.40 2.09 5.34
CA GLU A 139 -19.02 3.02 6.28
C GLU A 139 -17.95 3.77 7.08
N SER A 140 -18.21 5.04 7.46
CA SER A 140 -17.24 5.83 8.24
C SER A 140 -16.91 5.17 9.59
N ALA A 141 -17.83 4.41 10.18
CA ALA A 141 -17.60 3.68 11.43
C ALA A 141 -16.60 2.51 11.30
N GLU A 142 -16.25 2.09 10.08
CA GLU A 142 -15.30 1.00 9.83
C GLU A 142 -13.83 1.46 9.78
N ILE A 143 -13.58 2.77 9.85
CA ILE A 143 -12.23 3.35 9.87
C ILE A 143 -11.93 4.01 11.22
N CYS A 144 -10.64 4.24 11.50
CA CYS A 144 -10.19 4.99 12.66
C CYS A 144 -9.81 6.43 12.28
N ASP A 145 -10.09 7.41 13.14
CA ASP A 145 -9.82 8.83 12.83
C ASP A 145 -8.40 9.30 13.11
N ASN A 146 -7.60 8.46 13.80
CA ASN A 146 -6.26 8.79 14.30
C ASN A 146 -5.25 7.68 13.92
N SER A 147 -4.54 7.89 12.81
CA SER A 147 -3.45 7.04 12.35
C SER A 147 -2.34 6.86 13.40
N LEU A 148 -1.84 7.95 14.00
CA LEU A 148 -0.69 7.89 14.92
C LEU A 148 -0.97 7.00 16.12
N GLN A 149 -2.15 7.15 16.73
CA GLN A 149 -2.56 6.29 17.86
C GLN A 149 -2.66 4.82 17.44
N ALA A 150 -3.33 4.54 16.32
CA ALA A 150 -3.49 3.18 15.82
C ALA A 150 -2.15 2.49 15.55
N LEU A 151 -1.22 3.22 14.93
CA LEU A 151 0.12 2.74 14.61
C LEU A 151 1.00 2.52 15.86
N HIS A 152 0.90 3.42 16.84
CA HIS A 152 1.57 3.25 18.13
C HIS A 152 1.09 1.99 18.87
N GLU A 153 -0.23 1.80 18.96
CA GLU A 153 -0.84 0.58 19.53
C GLU A 153 -0.35 -0.67 18.80
N ARG A 154 -0.22 -0.62 17.47
CA ARG A 154 0.28 -1.75 16.70
C ARG A 154 1.74 -2.06 17.00
N LEU A 155 2.61 -1.06 17.07
CA LEU A 155 4.03 -1.29 17.41
C LEU A 155 4.18 -1.92 18.80
N MET A 156 3.38 -1.50 19.77
CA MET A 156 3.36 -2.10 21.11
C MET A 156 2.94 -3.57 21.10
N GLN A 157 2.11 -3.97 20.13
CA GLN A 157 1.58 -5.33 19.99
C GLN A 157 2.35 -6.20 18.98
N ALA A 158 3.46 -5.71 18.43
CA ALA A 158 4.28 -6.40 17.43
C ALA A 158 5.66 -6.82 18.01
N PRO A 159 5.74 -7.81 18.91
CA PRO A 159 7.00 -8.17 19.58
C PRO A 159 8.09 -8.64 18.62
N GLN A 160 7.71 -9.28 17.51
CA GLN A 160 8.61 -9.71 16.43
C GLN A 160 9.04 -8.55 15.51
N GLY A 161 8.44 -7.37 15.70
CA GLY A 161 8.59 -6.19 14.86
C GLY A 161 7.85 -6.27 13.53
N LEU A 162 7.84 -5.16 12.82
CA LEU A 162 7.10 -4.99 11.57
C LEU A 162 7.93 -4.25 10.52
N SER A 163 7.47 -4.26 9.27
CA SER A 163 8.01 -3.42 8.20
C SER A 163 7.05 -2.30 7.85
N MET A 164 7.60 -1.15 7.47
CA MET A 164 6.81 -0.04 6.95
C MET A 164 6.96 0.02 5.44
N VAL A 165 5.85 0.15 4.73
CA VAL A 165 5.80 0.40 3.29
C VAL A 165 5.10 1.74 3.06
N VAL A 166 5.78 2.66 2.40
CA VAL A 166 5.33 4.03 2.18
C VAL A 166 5.20 4.25 0.68
N ILE A 167 3.96 4.29 0.20
CA ILE A 167 3.63 4.52 -1.22
C ILE A 167 2.90 5.84 -1.44
N ALA A 168 2.89 6.72 -0.43
CA ALA A 168 2.25 8.03 -0.43
C ALA A 168 3.08 9.10 0.29
N GLY A 169 2.48 10.27 0.52
CA GLY A 169 3.01 11.32 1.38
C GLY A 169 3.41 10.82 2.78
N MET A 170 4.46 11.42 3.36
CA MET A 170 5.17 10.85 4.51
C MET A 170 4.77 11.41 5.87
N THR A 171 3.73 12.23 5.95
CA THR A 171 3.28 12.92 7.17
C THR A 171 3.11 11.95 8.35
N ASP A 172 2.27 10.92 8.21
CA ASP A 172 1.97 9.97 9.29
C ASP A 172 3.14 9.04 9.60
N ALA A 173 3.91 8.63 8.57
CA ALA A 173 5.09 7.82 8.75
C ALA A 173 6.16 8.59 9.54
N HIS A 174 6.40 9.85 9.19
CA HIS A 174 7.30 10.73 9.93
C HIS A 174 6.80 10.94 11.35
N ALA A 175 5.51 11.26 11.55
CA ALA A 175 4.93 11.49 12.87
C ALA A 175 5.14 10.30 13.82
N LEU A 176 4.99 9.07 13.32
CA LEU A 176 5.24 7.85 14.11
C LEU A 176 6.71 7.74 14.56
N VAL A 177 7.65 7.93 13.63
CA VAL A 177 9.09 7.89 13.93
C VAL A 177 9.51 9.06 14.83
N ASP A 178 8.85 10.20 14.68
CA ASP A 178 9.14 11.42 15.42
C ASP A 178 8.71 11.32 16.88
N ALA A 179 7.47 10.89 17.10
CA ALA A 179 6.84 10.79 18.42
C ALA A 179 7.34 9.58 19.24
N HIS A 180 7.68 8.47 18.59
CA HIS A 180 8.03 7.21 19.26
C HIS A 180 9.38 6.61 18.81
N PRO A 181 10.49 7.38 18.82
CA PRO A 181 11.75 6.97 18.20
C PRO A 181 12.36 5.70 18.84
N ALA A 182 12.24 5.55 20.16
CA ALA A 182 12.75 4.37 20.87
C ALA A 182 12.01 3.09 20.47
N LEU A 183 10.67 3.15 20.46
CA LEU A 183 9.83 2.02 20.07
C LEU A 183 10.03 1.67 18.59
N VAL A 184 10.10 2.68 17.73
CA VAL A 184 10.35 2.51 16.31
C VAL A 184 11.71 1.87 16.05
N ARG A 185 12.77 2.32 16.74
CA ARG A 185 14.10 1.69 16.65
C ARG A 185 14.08 0.21 17.03
N GLU A 186 13.31 -0.16 18.05
CA GLU A 186 13.23 -1.55 18.51
C GLU A 186 12.37 -2.43 17.57
N ARG A 187 11.24 -1.90 17.11
CA ARG A 187 10.16 -2.67 16.48
C ARG A 187 10.12 -2.57 14.95
N VAL A 188 10.60 -1.49 14.34
CA VAL A 188 10.60 -1.34 12.88
C VAL A 188 11.86 -1.96 12.29
N LYS A 189 11.67 -2.91 11.38
CA LYS A 189 12.77 -3.71 10.80
C LYS A 189 13.33 -3.11 9.52
N SER A 190 12.49 -2.42 8.75
CA SER A 190 12.88 -1.70 7.55
C SER A 190 11.75 -0.78 7.11
N ILE A 191 12.10 0.25 6.34
CA ILE A 191 11.16 1.16 5.69
C ILE A 191 11.43 1.12 4.18
N ALA A 192 10.44 0.70 3.40
CA ALA A 192 10.47 0.77 1.94
C ALA A 192 9.61 1.95 1.48
N ILE A 193 10.15 2.79 0.60
CA ILE A 193 9.52 4.05 0.18
C ILE A 193 9.48 4.12 -1.34
N MET A 194 8.30 4.32 -1.94
CA MET A 194 8.19 4.86 -3.29
C MET A 194 8.47 6.36 -3.22
N GLY A 195 9.59 6.80 -3.78
CA GLY A 195 10.02 8.19 -3.68
C GLY A 195 11.21 8.49 -4.59
N GLY A 196 12.04 9.43 -4.18
CA GLY A 196 13.26 9.81 -4.90
C GLY A 196 14.36 10.22 -3.93
N VAL A 197 15.60 10.10 -4.39
CA VAL A 197 16.79 10.46 -3.62
C VAL A 197 17.48 11.64 -4.29
N GLU A 198 17.74 12.69 -3.51
CA GLU A 198 18.57 13.81 -3.95
C GLU A 198 20.02 13.30 -4.15
N PRO A 199 20.67 13.57 -5.30
CA PRO A 199 22.06 13.19 -5.51
C PRO A 199 23.01 13.77 -4.45
N ALA A 200 22.74 14.97 -3.96
CA ALA A 200 23.47 15.59 -2.88
C ALA A 200 23.01 15.06 -1.51
N ARG A 201 23.99 14.75 -0.64
CA ARG A 201 23.74 14.44 0.77
C ARG A 201 23.53 15.73 1.57
N ASP A 202 22.94 15.59 2.75
CA ASP A 202 22.85 16.68 3.71
C ASP A 202 24.21 17.07 4.32
N THR A 203 24.22 18.14 5.11
CA THR A 203 25.43 18.63 5.80
C THR A 203 26.07 17.61 6.73
N ASP A 204 25.30 16.64 7.21
CA ASP A 204 25.74 15.56 8.10
C ASP A 204 26.03 14.26 7.33
N GLY A 205 26.00 14.29 5.99
CA GLY A 205 26.26 13.14 5.12
C GLY A 205 25.09 12.16 4.96
N HIS A 206 23.88 12.51 5.41
CA HIS A 206 22.69 11.67 5.25
C HIS A 206 22.06 11.82 3.85
N VAL A 207 21.42 10.74 3.40
CA VAL A 207 20.60 10.74 2.19
C VAL A 207 19.36 11.61 2.40
N GLN A 208 18.98 12.41 1.40
CA GLN A 208 17.81 13.29 1.42
C GLN A 208 16.77 12.91 0.37
N PRO A 209 15.48 13.22 0.61
CA PRO A 209 14.44 13.05 -0.40
C PRO A 209 14.59 14.05 -1.55
N ASP A 210 14.46 13.59 -2.79
CA ASP A 210 14.34 14.44 -3.98
C ASP A 210 12.99 15.17 -3.95
N ALA A 211 13.00 16.50 -3.97
CA ALA A 211 11.80 17.34 -3.93
C ALA A 211 10.91 17.23 -5.19
N ARG A 212 11.41 16.60 -6.26
CA ARG A 212 10.67 16.38 -7.51
C ARG A 212 9.88 15.08 -7.52
N ALA A 213 10.15 14.16 -6.60
CA ALA A 213 9.39 12.91 -6.49
C ALA A 213 8.04 13.19 -5.82
N TYR A 214 6.95 12.70 -6.41
CA TYR A 214 5.58 13.06 -6.02
C TYR A 214 5.31 12.83 -4.52
N ASN A 215 5.56 11.63 -4.01
CA ASN A 215 5.34 11.29 -2.60
C ASN A 215 6.21 12.10 -1.63
N ASN A 216 7.42 12.47 -2.04
CA ASN A 216 8.25 13.36 -1.24
C ASN A 216 7.65 14.78 -1.21
N ALA A 217 7.18 15.28 -2.35
CA ALA A 217 6.67 16.64 -2.51
C ALA A 217 5.31 16.87 -1.85
N THR A 218 4.53 15.82 -1.56
CA THR A 218 3.25 15.91 -0.85
C THR A 218 3.40 16.63 0.49
N ASP A 219 4.43 16.26 1.25
CA ASP A 219 4.87 16.92 2.49
C ASP A 219 6.40 16.76 2.61
N LEU A 220 7.12 17.72 2.02
CA LEU A 220 8.57 17.63 1.89
C LEU A 220 9.31 17.68 3.23
N ASP A 221 8.76 18.40 4.21
CA ASP A 221 9.36 18.50 5.52
C ASP A 221 9.21 17.18 6.29
N ALA A 222 8.04 16.54 6.20
CA ALA A 222 7.88 15.18 6.73
C ALA A 222 8.78 14.17 6.00
N ALA A 223 8.93 14.26 4.68
CA ALA A 223 9.83 13.39 3.94
C ALA A 223 11.29 13.55 4.42
N ARG A 224 11.76 14.80 4.58
CA ARG A 224 13.11 15.08 5.11
C ARG A 224 13.27 14.53 6.53
N GLY A 225 12.25 14.73 7.37
CA GLY A 225 12.20 14.22 8.73
C GLY A 225 12.29 12.69 8.79
N LEU A 226 11.49 11.99 7.97
CA LEU A 226 11.49 10.52 7.92
C LEU A 226 12.82 9.96 7.44
N TYR A 227 13.36 10.47 6.32
CA TYR A 227 14.64 10.00 5.77
C TYR A 227 15.77 10.18 6.79
N ARG A 228 15.83 11.36 7.43
CA ARG A 228 16.86 11.66 8.43
C ARG A 228 16.71 10.79 9.68
N LYS A 229 15.53 10.77 10.29
CA LYS A 229 15.30 10.01 11.53
C LYS A 229 15.51 8.52 11.35
N ALA A 230 15.08 7.94 10.23
CA ALA A 230 15.32 6.52 9.95
C ALA A 230 16.82 6.19 9.90
N GLN A 231 17.64 7.03 9.25
CA GLN A 231 19.09 6.84 9.22
C GLN A 231 19.73 7.01 10.61
N GLN A 232 19.32 8.02 11.38
CA GLN A 232 19.80 8.25 12.75
C GLN A 232 19.46 7.08 13.69
N LEU A 233 18.28 6.47 13.51
CA LEU A 233 17.85 5.28 14.25
C LEU A 233 18.43 3.98 13.70
N GLN A 234 19.23 4.06 12.62
CA GLN A 234 19.84 2.91 11.94
C GLN A 234 18.81 1.91 11.39
N ILE A 235 17.65 2.41 10.97
CA ILE A 235 16.61 1.60 10.34
C ILE A 235 16.92 1.52 8.84
N PRO A 236 17.04 0.31 8.26
CA PRO A 236 17.29 0.15 6.84
C PRO A 236 16.23 0.83 5.98
N LEU A 237 16.67 1.73 5.09
CA LEU A 237 15.85 2.39 4.08
C LEU A 237 16.03 1.71 2.72
N ARG A 238 14.91 1.41 2.04
CA ARG A 238 14.90 1.03 0.63
C ARG A 238 14.04 2.03 -0.14
N ILE A 239 14.68 2.78 -1.04
CA ILE A 239 13.97 3.76 -1.88
C ILE A 239 13.78 3.15 -3.27
N VAL A 240 12.54 3.11 -3.73
CA VAL A 240 12.15 2.68 -5.08
C VAL A 240 11.74 3.93 -5.86
N THR A 241 12.43 4.20 -6.96
CA THR A 241 12.18 5.38 -7.79
C THR A 241 11.30 5.04 -8.98
N LYS A 242 10.72 6.07 -9.61
CA LYS A 242 9.83 5.92 -10.78
C LYS A 242 10.47 5.17 -11.95
N GLU A 243 11.80 5.24 -12.09
CA GLU A 243 12.53 4.54 -13.15
C GLU A 243 12.44 3.02 -13.01
N ALA A 244 12.23 2.50 -11.79
CA ALA A 244 11.94 1.08 -11.58
C ALA A 244 10.60 0.69 -12.22
N ALA A 245 9.56 1.51 -12.02
CA ALA A 245 8.25 1.30 -12.61
C ALA A 245 8.29 1.35 -14.14
N TYR A 246 9.09 2.26 -14.73
CA TYR A 246 9.26 2.33 -16.19
C TYR A 246 9.86 1.05 -16.79
N LYS A 247 10.75 0.38 -16.06
CA LYS A 247 11.35 -0.90 -16.51
C LYS A 247 10.44 -2.10 -16.33
N THR A 248 9.38 -1.97 -15.53
CA THR A 248 8.42 -3.05 -15.22
C THR A 248 6.99 -2.66 -15.58
N ALA A 249 6.83 -1.80 -16.58
CA ALA A 249 5.52 -1.36 -17.03
C ALA A 249 4.70 -2.55 -17.55
N VAL A 250 3.41 -2.58 -17.21
CA VAL A 250 2.47 -3.61 -17.64
C VAL A 250 1.60 -3.12 -18.79
N SER A 251 1.15 -4.02 -19.65
CA SER A 251 0.23 -3.71 -20.74
C SER A 251 -1.22 -3.55 -20.26
N PRO A 252 -2.10 -2.91 -21.03
CA PRO A 252 -3.53 -2.80 -20.70
C PRO A 252 -4.22 -4.14 -20.42
N SER A 253 -3.75 -5.22 -21.05
CA SER A 253 -4.24 -6.59 -20.83
C SER A 253 -4.12 -7.07 -19.37
N PHE A 254 -3.24 -6.47 -18.57
CA PHE A 254 -3.19 -6.71 -17.13
C PHE A 254 -4.51 -6.33 -16.44
N TYR A 255 -5.01 -5.12 -16.71
CA TYR A 255 -6.25 -4.61 -16.13
C TYR A 255 -7.47 -5.36 -16.66
N GLU A 256 -7.52 -5.61 -17.98
CA GLU A 256 -8.55 -6.45 -18.59
C GLU A 256 -8.57 -7.86 -17.97
N GLY A 257 -7.39 -8.43 -17.69
CA GLY A 257 -7.21 -9.71 -17.01
C GLY A 257 -7.86 -9.74 -15.62
N LEU A 258 -7.62 -8.70 -14.81
CA LEU A 258 -8.22 -8.56 -13.48
C LEU A 258 -9.75 -8.46 -13.55
N ALA A 259 -10.27 -7.71 -14.52
CA ALA A 259 -11.70 -7.48 -14.67
C ALA A 259 -12.48 -8.68 -15.25
N LYS A 260 -11.84 -9.58 -16.01
CA LYS A 260 -12.47 -10.81 -16.56
C LYS A 260 -13.14 -11.67 -15.49
N SER A 261 -12.59 -11.70 -14.29
CA SER A 261 -13.15 -12.42 -13.13
C SER A 261 -14.49 -11.84 -12.64
N ARG A 262 -14.90 -10.67 -13.15
CA ARG A 262 -16.05 -9.87 -12.70
C ARG A 262 -15.95 -9.40 -11.25
N HIS A 263 -14.77 -9.50 -10.64
CA HIS A 263 -14.52 -8.96 -9.31
C HIS A 263 -14.65 -7.43 -9.32
N SER A 264 -15.34 -6.86 -8.32
CA SER A 264 -15.63 -5.43 -8.26
C SER A 264 -14.39 -4.55 -8.23
N VAL A 265 -13.35 -4.98 -7.51
CA VAL A 265 -12.04 -4.29 -7.49
C VAL A 265 -11.33 -4.38 -8.85
N GLY A 266 -11.43 -5.53 -9.55
CA GLY A 266 -10.83 -5.70 -10.87
C GLY A 266 -11.47 -4.79 -11.92
N ARG A 267 -12.81 -4.67 -11.89
CA ARG A 267 -13.54 -3.73 -12.75
C ARG A 267 -13.19 -2.28 -12.46
N TYR A 268 -13.14 -1.90 -11.18
CA TYR A 268 -12.72 -0.56 -10.79
C TYR A 268 -11.32 -0.20 -11.33
N LEU A 269 -10.35 -1.13 -11.23
CA LEU A 269 -9.01 -0.92 -11.73
C LEU A 269 -8.97 -0.75 -13.26
N GLU A 270 -9.75 -1.55 -14.00
CA GLU A 270 -9.91 -1.41 -15.46
C GLU A 270 -10.53 -0.05 -15.83
N ASP A 271 -11.63 0.32 -15.18
CA ASP A 271 -12.35 1.57 -15.45
C ASP A 271 -11.46 2.80 -15.17
N VAL A 272 -10.79 2.83 -14.01
CA VAL A 272 -9.88 3.93 -13.64
C VAL A 272 -8.73 4.07 -14.62
N GLN A 273 -8.06 2.97 -14.97
CA GLN A 273 -6.92 3.01 -15.89
C GLN A 273 -7.35 3.50 -17.28
N LYS A 274 -8.48 3.00 -17.79
CA LYS A 274 -9.00 3.34 -19.10
C LYS A 274 -9.45 4.80 -19.17
N ASN A 275 -10.20 5.26 -18.16
CA ASN A 275 -10.71 6.63 -18.14
C ASN A 275 -9.59 7.65 -17.93
N ALA A 276 -8.57 7.32 -17.12
CA ALA A 276 -7.40 8.18 -16.94
C ALA A 276 -6.60 8.35 -18.25
N LEU A 277 -6.43 7.28 -19.04
CA LEU A 277 -5.77 7.35 -20.34
C LEU A 277 -6.60 8.11 -21.38
N ASN A 278 -7.92 7.89 -21.43
CA ASN A 278 -8.80 8.63 -22.33
C ASN A 278 -8.76 10.13 -22.03
N GLY A 279 -8.83 10.52 -20.75
CA GLY A 279 -8.74 11.93 -20.36
C GLY A 279 -7.38 12.58 -20.56
N LEU A 280 -6.31 11.81 -20.81
CA LEU A 280 -5.01 12.33 -21.23
C LEU A 280 -4.89 12.45 -22.75
N TRP A 281 -5.62 11.60 -23.48
CA TRP A 281 -5.61 11.54 -24.94
C TRP A 281 -6.45 12.65 -25.58
N ASP A 282 -7.63 12.93 -24.99
CA ASP A 282 -8.57 13.97 -25.43
C ASP A 282 -8.09 15.40 -25.08
#